data_AF-A0A2V6KWW5-F1
#
_entry.id   AF-A0A2V6KWW5-F1
#
_cell.length_a   1.000
_cell.length_b   1.000
_cell.length_c   1.000
_cell.angle_alpha   90.00
_cell.angle_beta   90.00
_cell.angle_gamma   90.00
#
_symmetry.space_group_name_H-M   'P 1'
#
loop_
_entity.id
_entity.type
_entity.pdbx_description
1 polymer ?
#
loop_
_entity_poly.entity_id
_entity_poly.type
_entity_poly.pdbx_seq_one_letter_code
_entity_poly.pdbx_strand_id
1 'polypeptide(L)' 'MKTATSLTKKQLVRRPFFQRDPLTCARELIGTELIWGDCSGVVVEVEAYAAIDDEAAHTFTRPSARSFIERN' A
#
# COMPACT_ATOMS: atom_id res chain seq x y z
N MET A 1 -13.44 -15.60 34.53
CA MET A 1 -13.54 -16.10 33.14
C MET A 1 -12.79 -15.15 32.22
N LYS A 2 -11.65 -15.56 31.65
CA LYS A 2 -10.99 -14.81 30.57
C LYS A 2 -11.47 -15.39 29.26
N THR A 3 -12.33 -14.66 28.56
CA THR A 3 -12.89 -15.05 27.26
C THR A 3 -11.74 -15.14 26.27
N ALA A 4 -11.61 -16.28 25.59
CA ALA A 4 -10.61 -16.48 24.55
C ALA A 4 -10.88 -15.49 23.41
N THR A 5 -10.06 -14.44 23.32
CA THR A 5 -10.00 -13.59 22.13
C THR A 5 -9.59 -14.49 20.97
N SER A 6 -10.51 -14.70 20.02
CA SER A 6 -10.21 -15.40 18.77
C SER A 6 -8.98 -14.74 18.13
N LEU A 7 -7.88 -15.49 18.04
CA LEU A 7 -6.67 -15.06 17.35
C LEU A 7 -6.94 -15.18 15.85
N THR A 8 -7.58 -14.17 15.27
CA THR A 8 -7.67 -14.05 13.82
C THR A 8 -6.25 -13.92 13.29
N LYS A 9 -5.77 -14.96 12.60
CA LYS A 9 -4.45 -14.97 11.97
C LYS A 9 -4.38 -13.84 10.94
N LYS A 10 -3.68 -12.75 11.27
CA LYS A 10 -3.45 -11.63 10.35
C LYS A 10 -2.89 -12.16 9.04
N GLN A 11 -3.62 -11.95 7.95
CA GLN A 11 -3.18 -12.36 6.62
C GLN A 11 -2.28 -11.28 6.04
N LEU A 12 -1.08 -11.67 5.60
CA LEU A 12 -0.19 -10.76 4.90
C LEU A 12 -0.79 -10.39 3.54
N VAL A 13 -0.84 -9.09 3.26
CA VAL A 13 -1.15 -8.57 1.93
C VAL A 13 -0.03 -8.99 0.97
N ARG A 14 -0.37 -9.69 -0.11
CA ARG A 14 0.60 -10.31 -1.03
C ARG A 14 0.76 -9.48 -2.31
N ARG A 15 1.81 -9.77 -3.10
CA ARG A 15 2.12 -9.11 -4.39
C ARG A 15 0.90 -8.89 -5.30
N PRO A 16 -0.04 -9.84 -5.49
CA PRO A 16 -1.20 -9.63 -6.36
C PRO A 16 -2.10 -8.45 -5.93
N PHE A 17 -2.14 -8.12 -4.65
CA PHE A 17 -2.87 -6.95 -4.17
C PHE A 17 -2.28 -5.65 -4.72
N PHE A 18 -0.95 -5.56 -4.81
CA PHE A 18 -0.23 -4.36 -5.24
C PHE A 18 -0.09 -4.25 -6.77
N GLN A 19 -0.34 -5.32 -7.51
CA GLN A 19 -0.30 -5.34 -8.98
C GLN A 19 -1.65 -4.94 -9.59
N ARG A 20 -2.22 -3.83 -9.10
CA ARG A 20 -3.49 -3.27 -9.54
C ARG A 20 -3.35 -1.77 -9.72
N ASP A 21 -4.42 -1.11 -10.13
CA ASP A 21 -4.40 0.35 -10.24
C ASP A 21 -4.13 1.00 -8.87
N PRO A 22 -3.37 2.10 -8.82
CA PRO A 22 -2.96 2.72 -7.56
C PRO A 22 -4.14 3.29 -6.76
N LEU A 23 -5.24 3.68 -7.42
CA LEU A 23 -6.41 4.26 -6.76
C LEU A 23 -7.17 3.19 -5.96
N THR A 24 -7.36 2.00 -6.53
CA THR A 24 -7.94 0.84 -5.85
C THR A 24 -7.02 0.35 -4.73
N CYS A 25 -5.71 0.23 -5.00
CA CYS A 25 -4.74 -0.15 -3.98
C CYS A 25 -4.79 0.79 -2.78
N ALA A 26 -4.72 2.09 -3.02
CA ALA A 26 -4.76 3.10 -1.97
C ALA A 26 -6.04 2.96 -1.12
N ARG A 27 -7.20 2.95 -1.76
CA ARG A 27 -8.49 2.84 -1.05
C ARG A 27 -8.59 1.59 -0.17
N GLU A 28 -8.16 0.45 -0.69
CA GLU A 28 -8.23 -0.82 0.03
C GLU A 28 -7.13 -1.02 1.07
N LEU A 29 -6.08 -0.17 1.07
CA LEU A 29 -5.07 -0.15 2.13
C LEU A 29 -5.60 0.48 3.42
N ILE A 30 -6.61 1.34 3.36
CA ILE A 30 -7.21 1.93 4.57
C ILE A 30 -7.78 0.83 5.46
N GLY A 31 -7.42 0.86 6.75
CA GLY A 31 -7.80 -0.15 7.73
C GLY A 31 -6.89 -1.38 7.76
N THR A 32 -5.94 -1.51 6.83
CA THR A 32 -4.86 -2.50 6.94
C THR A 32 -3.86 -2.08 8.02
N GLU A 33 -3.04 -3.03 8.47
CA GLU A 33 -2.00 -2.77 9.45
C GLU A 33 -0.62 -2.85 8.79
N LEU A 34 0.17 -1.79 8.97
CA LEU A 34 1.60 -1.79 8.66
C LEU A 34 2.35 -2.34 9.88
N ILE A 35 3.11 -3.41 9.69
CA ILE A 35 3.89 -4.08 10.73
C ILE A 35 5.37 -3.87 10.44
N TRP A 36 6.12 -3.37 11.43
CA TRP A 36 7.55 -3.13 11.35
C TRP A 36 8.25 -3.53 12.67
N GLY A 37 8.89 -4.71 12.67
CA GLY A 37 9.48 -5.28 13.89
C GLY A 37 8.41 -5.45 14.97
N ASP A 38 8.65 -4.88 16.14
CA ASP A 38 7.71 -4.89 17.27
C ASP A 38 6.68 -3.75 17.23
N CYS A 39 6.71 -2.89 16.21
CA CYS A 39 5.78 -1.78 16.03
C CYS A 39 4.72 -2.12 14.99
N SER A 40 3.48 -1.68 15.22
CA SER A 40 2.44 -1.73 14.20
C SER A 40 1.50 -0.53 14.27
N GLY A 41 0.86 -0.23 13.15
CA GLY A 41 -0.09 0.87 13.04
C GLY A 41 -1.13 0.61 11.96
N VAL A 42 -2.35 1.10 12.18
CA VAL A 42 -3.42 1.04 11.18
C VAL A 42 -3.21 2.16 10.17
N VAL A 43 -3.29 1.83 8.88
CA VAL A 43 -3.27 2.80 7.79
C VAL A 43 -4.61 3.55 7.81
N VAL A 44 -4.59 4.81 8.18
CA VAL A 44 -5.79 5.68 8.27
C VAL A 44 -5.89 6.68 7.15
N GLU A 45 -4.81 6.87 6.39
CA GLU A 45 -4.71 7.83 5.30
C GLU A 45 -3.77 7.29 4.22
N VAL A 46 -4.08 7.63 2.96
CA VAL A 46 -3.35 7.19 1.76
C VAL A 46 -3.50 8.25 0.67
N GLU A 47 -2.53 8.30 -0.24
CA GLU A 47 -2.61 9.06 -1.49
C GLU A 47 -2.34 8.11 -2.66
N ALA A 48 -3.04 8.33 -3.77
CA ALA A 48 -2.80 7.62 -5.02
C ALA A 48 -2.22 8.59 -6.04
N TYR A 49 -1.12 8.19 -6.67
CA TYR A 49 -0.48 8.93 -7.76
C TYR A 49 -0.49 8.08 -9.02
N ALA A 50 -0.95 8.64 -10.14
CA ALA A 50 -0.89 7.94 -11.41
C ALA A 50 0.52 8.02 -12.00
N ALA A 51 0.99 6.93 -12.62
CA ALA A 51 2.31 6.93 -13.24
C ALA A 51 2.40 7.84 -14.47
N ILE A 52 1.26 8.04 -15.16
CA ILE A 52 1.12 8.79 -16.41
C ILE A 52 0.13 9.92 -16.17
N ASP A 53 0.44 11.12 -16.67
CA ASP A 53 -0.42 12.32 -16.67
C ASP A 53 -0.88 12.83 -15.29
N ASP A 54 -0.11 12.55 -14.24
CA ASP A 54 -0.32 13.12 -12.91
C ASP A 54 0.84 14.06 -12.56
N GLU A 55 0.60 15.37 -12.64
CA GLU A 55 1.62 16.41 -12.40
C GLU A 55 2.19 16.38 -10.98
N ALA A 56 1.45 15.82 -10.02
CA ALA A 56 1.91 15.69 -8.65
C ALA A 56 2.83 14.47 -8.46
N ALA A 57 2.80 13.52 -9.40
CA ALA A 57 3.65 12.35 -9.36
C ALA A 57 5.09 12.66 -9.80
N HIS A 58 6.07 12.04 -9.14
CA HIS A 58 7.47 12.13 -9.55
C HIS A 58 7.72 11.64 -10.99
N THR A 59 6.91 10.70 -11.47
CA THR A 59 7.01 10.14 -12.84
C THR A 59 6.73 11.18 -13.92
N PHE A 60 6.01 12.25 -13.60
CA PHE A 60 5.70 13.33 -14.54
C PHE A 60 6.97 14.02 -15.04
N THR A 61 7.89 14.37 -14.14
CA THR A 61 9.08 15.14 -14.47
C THR A 61 10.38 14.34 -14.45
N ARG A 62 10.45 13.21 -13.73
CA ARG A 62 11.71 12.49 -13.47
C ARG A 62 11.83 11.22 -14.31
N PRO A 63 12.72 11.17 -15.32
CA PRO A 63 12.96 9.94 -16.10
C PRO A 63 13.40 8.76 -15.25
N SER A 64 14.21 8.99 -14.21
CA SER A 64 14.67 7.94 -13.31
C SER A 64 13.54 7.28 -12.51
N ALA A 65 12.46 8.01 -12.21
CA ALA A 65 11.27 7.45 -11.57
C ALA A 65 10.49 6.55 -12.55
N ARG A 66 10.36 6.97 -13.81
CA ARG A 66 9.75 6.13 -14.87
C ARG A 66 10.55 4.85 -15.08
N SER A 67 11.86 4.95 -15.26
CA SER A 67 12.75 3.78 -15.41
C SER A 67 12.81 2.90 -14.15
N PHE A 68 12.44 3.41 -12.97
CA PHE A 68 12.28 2.60 -11.76
C PHE A 68 11.02 1.75 -11.81
N ILE A 69 9.90 2.31 -12.23
CA ILE A 69 8.64 1.57 -12.34
C ILE A 69 8.73 0.52 -13.46
N GLU A 70 9.30 0.87 -14.61
CA GLU A 70 9.40 -0.04 -15.78
C GLU A 70 10.16 -1.35 -15.47
N ARG A 71 11.05 -1.37 -14.48
CA ARG A 71 11.88 -2.54 -14.15
C ARG A 71 11.38 -3.36 -12.96
N ASN A 72 10.27 -3.00 -12.31
CA ASN A 72 9.74 -3.65 -11.11
C ASN A 72 8.30 -4.18 -11.28
#